data_AF-A0A954UYC3-F1
#
_entry.id   AF-A0A954UYC3-F1
#
_cell.length_a   1.000
_cell.length_b   1.000
_cell.length_c   1.000
_cell.angle_alpha   90.00
_cell.angle_beta   90.00
_cell.angle_gamma   90.00
#
_symmetry.space_group_name_H-M   'P 1'
#
loop_
_entity.id
_entity.type
_entity.pdbx_description
1 polymer ?
#
loop_
_entity_poly.entity_id
_entity_poly.type
_entity_poly.pdbx_seq_one_letter_code
_entity_poly.pdbx_strand_id
1 'polypeptide(L)'
;IEIDMIEFSGIAFRHVDNRVMSLRLVQLGLSKAAMFSASGEVLQPSEVLYKKPILVERGSFRPLTHVNVDMLRAAQEKFHSESNVDADQVVSLAEITMRNLQTNGQIDLRDFLARVDVLAACGMTVLISDYFEYYRLAAYLARYTKKRIGITMGAGSLVELFDEKYYTTLDGGILESFGRLFKNDLKLYIYPLLDSNTGELKKVDNLQIAPEIRKLYQYLVDKGCIEQLEAYDPKYLGTFSREVLRQIQAGEPTWVEHVPEAVSELIKQRGFFGYRRPKNIAAVAPQGATQPVPATTELPVATPVGAPIAVEVEAQLLTPLESLVSQL
;
A
#
# COMPACT_ATOMS: atom_id res chain seq x y z
N ILE A 1 -5.40 3.41 -24.40
CA ILE A 1 -4.07 2.85 -24.10
C ILE A 1 -3.86 3.00 -22.60
N GLU A 2 -3.51 1.91 -21.91
CA GLU A 2 -3.14 1.90 -20.48
C GLU A 2 -1.62 1.70 -20.41
N ILE A 3 -0.93 2.44 -19.54
CA ILE A 3 0.51 2.33 -19.34
C ILE A 3 0.75 1.45 -18.11
N ASP A 4 1.25 0.24 -18.32
CA ASP A 4 1.43 -0.74 -17.23
C ASP A 4 2.62 -0.42 -16.33
N MET A 5 3.69 0.15 -16.90
CA MET A 5 4.94 0.44 -16.19
C MET A 5 5.72 1.53 -16.94
N ILE A 6 6.41 2.39 -16.18
CA ILE A 6 7.47 3.25 -16.70
C ILE A 6 8.69 3.16 -15.80
N GLU A 7 9.86 3.20 -16.43
CA GLU A 7 11.14 3.19 -15.74
C GLU A 7 12.12 4.12 -16.46
N PHE A 8 12.72 5.02 -15.69
CA PHE A 8 13.77 5.91 -16.14
C PHE A 8 15.11 5.38 -15.62
N SER A 9 16.07 5.21 -16.53
CA SER A 9 17.38 4.66 -16.23
C SER A 9 18.49 5.38 -17.00
N GLY A 10 19.72 5.34 -16.47
CA GLY A 10 20.87 6.05 -17.03
C GLY A 10 21.23 7.33 -16.27
N ILE A 11 22.42 7.86 -16.56
CA ILE A 11 23.04 8.92 -15.74
C ILE A 11 22.21 10.21 -15.66
N ALA A 12 21.45 10.51 -16.71
CA ALA A 12 20.55 11.65 -16.76
C ALA A 12 19.42 11.55 -15.73
N PHE A 13 18.96 10.34 -15.40
CA PHE A 13 17.77 10.10 -14.56
C PHE A 13 18.10 9.69 -13.12
N ARG A 14 19.35 9.80 -12.67
CA ARG A 14 19.78 9.45 -11.31
C ARG A 14 19.04 10.18 -10.17
N HIS A 15 18.35 11.27 -10.50
CA HIS A 15 17.60 12.11 -9.57
C HIS A 15 16.10 11.79 -9.59
N VAL A 16 15.66 10.91 -10.49
CA VAL A 16 14.26 10.51 -10.67
C VAL A 16 13.97 9.29 -9.81
N ASP A 17 12.94 9.39 -8.98
CA ASP A 17 12.40 8.23 -8.28
C ASP A 17 11.29 7.59 -9.13
N ASN A 18 11.56 6.41 -9.69
CA ASN A 18 10.63 5.69 -10.56
C ASN A 18 9.29 5.37 -9.88
N ARG A 19 9.24 5.32 -8.55
CA ARG A 19 8.00 5.11 -7.79
C ARG A 19 7.12 6.33 -7.81
N VAL A 20 7.72 7.53 -7.75
CA VAL A 20 7.00 8.80 -7.92
C VAL A 20 6.42 8.88 -9.33
N MET A 21 7.19 8.51 -10.35
CA MET A 21 6.71 8.52 -11.72
C MET A 21 5.56 7.54 -11.94
N SER A 22 5.68 6.33 -11.40
CA SER A 22 4.60 5.34 -11.45
C SER A 22 3.34 5.80 -10.72
N LEU A 23 3.47 6.45 -9.56
CA LEU A 23 2.36 7.08 -8.86
C LEU A 23 1.68 8.16 -9.72
N ARG A 24 2.47 8.99 -10.44
CA ARG A 24 1.92 10.03 -11.32
C ARG A 24 1.09 9.45 -12.47
N LEU A 25 1.48 8.31 -13.04
CA LEU A 25 0.65 7.63 -14.03
C LEU A 25 -0.73 7.27 -13.49
N VAL A 26 -0.79 6.74 -12.27
CA VAL A 26 -2.05 6.43 -11.60
C VAL A 26 -2.85 7.71 -11.35
N GLN A 27 -2.19 8.76 -10.87
CA GLN A 27 -2.83 10.06 -10.61
C GLN A 27 -3.40 10.73 -11.87
N LEU A 28 -2.72 10.59 -13.02
CA LEU A 28 -3.17 11.13 -14.30
C LEU A 28 -4.19 10.21 -15.00
N GLY A 29 -4.50 9.06 -14.41
CA GLY A 29 -5.43 8.08 -14.98
C GLY A 29 -4.87 7.32 -16.20
N LEU A 30 -3.57 7.45 -16.47
CA LEU A 30 -2.87 6.74 -17.55
C LEU A 30 -2.57 5.29 -17.19
N SER A 31 -2.55 4.98 -15.90
CA SER A 31 -2.53 3.62 -15.35
C SER A 31 -3.59 3.49 -14.26
N LYS A 32 -4.08 2.28 -13.99
CA LYS A 32 -4.97 2.04 -12.84
C LYS A 32 -4.26 1.55 -11.59
N ALA A 33 -3.03 1.06 -11.73
CA ALA A 33 -2.24 0.59 -10.63
C ALA A 33 -0.74 0.66 -10.91
N ALA A 34 0.05 0.83 -9.85
CA ALA A 34 1.51 0.71 -9.89
C ALA A 34 1.96 -0.28 -8.81
N MET A 35 2.99 -1.08 -9.09
CA MET A 35 3.52 -2.06 -8.15
C MET A 35 4.99 -1.83 -7.86
N PHE A 36 5.38 -2.07 -6.61
CA PHE A 36 6.76 -1.94 -6.15
C PHE A 36 7.19 -3.18 -5.37
N SER A 37 8.39 -3.68 -5.63
CA SER A 37 8.99 -4.76 -4.85
C SER A 37 9.39 -4.28 -3.45
N ALA A 38 9.75 -5.22 -2.58
CA ALA A 38 10.39 -4.92 -1.31
C ALA A 38 11.79 -4.28 -1.45
N SER A 39 12.44 -4.41 -2.62
CA SER A 39 13.67 -3.68 -2.96
C SER A 39 13.41 -2.25 -3.43
N GLY A 40 12.15 -1.86 -3.65
CA GLY A 40 11.76 -0.54 -4.16
C GLY A 40 11.78 -0.41 -5.70
N GLU A 41 11.97 -1.53 -6.40
CA GLU A 41 11.94 -1.57 -7.87
C GLU A 41 10.50 -1.52 -8.37
N VAL A 42 10.28 -0.88 -9.51
CA VAL A 42 8.96 -0.88 -10.17
C VAL A 42 8.73 -2.25 -10.79
N LEU A 43 7.55 -2.81 -10.55
CA LEU A 43 7.16 -4.13 -11.02
C LEU A 43 6.07 -4.03 -12.08
N GLN A 44 6.17 -4.88 -13.11
CA GLN A 44 5.08 -5.05 -14.06
C GLN A 44 4.03 -6.02 -13.48
N PRO A 45 2.77 -5.58 -13.25
CA PRO A 45 1.75 -6.42 -12.62
C PRO A 45 1.44 -7.70 -13.40
N SER A 46 1.47 -7.65 -14.73
CA SER A 46 1.21 -8.79 -15.60
C SER A 46 2.26 -9.89 -15.47
N GLU A 47 3.48 -9.59 -15.04
CA GLU A 47 4.51 -10.60 -14.82
C GLU A 47 4.39 -11.20 -13.41
N VAL A 48 4.23 -10.33 -12.42
CA VAL A 48 4.22 -10.73 -11.01
C VAL A 48 2.96 -11.51 -10.63
N LEU A 49 1.80 -11.11 -11.14
CA LEU A 49 0.51 -11.67 -10.72
C LEU A 49 0.03 -12.84 -11.59
N TYR A 50 0.68 -13.08 -12.75
CA TYR A 50 0.17 -14.02 -13.72
C TYR A 50 0.13 -15.45 -13.21
N LYS A 51 -1.07 -16.03 -13.20
CA LYS A 51 -1.33 -17.40 -12.72
C LYS A 51 -0.79 -17.66 -11.31
N LYS A 52 -0.75 -16.64 -10.44
CA LYS A 52 -0.42 -16.78 -9.02
C LYS A 52 -1.67 -16.69 -8.14
N PRO A 53 -1.75 -17.41 -7.00
CA PRO A 53 -2.67 -17.04 -5.94
C PRO A 53 -2.25 -15.69 -5.36
N ILE A 54 -3.22 -14.84 -5.01
CA ILE A 54 -2.94 -13.47 -4.57
C ILE A 54 -3.63 -13.23 -3.23
N LEU A 55 -2.87 -12.71 -2.26
CA LEU A 55 -3.39 -12.23 -0.98
C LEU A 55 -3.13 -10.72 -0.87
N VAL A 56 -4.14 -9.94 -0.52
CA VAL A 56 -4.03 -8.48 -0.41
C VAL A 56 -4.45 -8.00 0.97
N GLU A 57 -3.60 -7.22 1.63
CA GLU A 57 -3.99 -6.36 2.74
C GLU A 57 -4.12 -4.92 2.23
N ARG A 58 -5.32 -4.32 2.34
CA ARG A 58 -5.53 -2.91 2.02
C ARG A 58 -5.35 -2.07 3.27
N GLY A 59 -4.53 -1.03 3.21
CA GLY A 59 -4.26 -0.18 4.37
C GLY A 59 -3.77 1.22 4.01
N SER A 60 -3.85 2.13 5.00
CA SER A 60 -3.21 3.43 4.89
C SER A 60 -1.70 3.37 5.12
N PHE A 61 -1.24 2.38 5.91
CA PHE A 61 0.14 2.13 6.31
C PHE A 61 0.90 3.39 6.76
N ARG A 62 0.22 4.24 7.53
CA ARG A 62 0.73 5.55 7.97
C ARG A 62 0.80 5.69 9.50
N PRO A 63 1.82 5.12 10.17
CA PRO A 63 2.80 4.16 9.63
C PRO A 63 2.24 2.73 9.57
N LEU A 64 3.02 1.80 9.02
CA LEU A 64 2.83 0.37 9.20
C LEU A 64 2.96 0.01 10.70
N THR A 65 2.00 -0.74 11.23
CA THR A 65 1.96 -1.12 12.65
C THR A 65 1.98 -2.63 12.85
N HIS A 66 2.14 -3.09 14.09
CA HIS A 66 2.05 -4.52 14.40
C HIS A 66 0.70 -5.14 14.05
N VAL A 67 -0.41 -4.40 14.11
CA VAL A 67 -1.73 -4.92 13.69
C VAL A 67 -1.73 -5.32 12.23
N ASN A 68 -1.10 -4.52 11.37
CA ASN A 68 -1.03 -4.83 9.95
C ASN A 68 -0.21 -6.11 9.71
N VAL A 69 0.97 -6.19 10.32
CA VAL A 69 1.84 -7.37 10.20
C VAL A 69 1.16 -8.62 10.73
N ASP A 70 0.47 -8.53 11.87
CA ASP A 70 -0.24 -9.67 12.45
C ASP A 70 -1.47 -10.07 11.63
N MET A 71 -2.21 -9.10 11.09
CA MET A 71 -3.32 -9.34 10.18
C MET A 71 -2.88 -10.06 8.91
N LEU A 72 -1.78 -9.62 8.28
CA LEU A 72 -1.24 -10.26 7.10
C LEU A 72 -0.73 -11.66 7.41
N ARG A 73 -0.01 -11.85 8.53
CA ARG A 73 0.45 -13.18 8.98
C ARG A 73 -0.72 -14.13 9.19
N ALA A 74 -1.72 -13.73 9.96
CA ALA A 74 -2.91 -14.54 10.23
C ALA A 74 -3.65 -14.90 8.93
N ALA A 75 -3.75 -13.95 8.00
CA ALA A 75 -4.34 -14.18 6.69
C ALA A 75 -3.51 -15.13 5.83
N GLN A 76 -2.18 -15.01 5.83
CA GLN A 76 -1.28 -15.92 5.12
C GLN A 76 -1.41 -17.36 5.64
N GLU A 77 -1.41 -17.56 6.96
CA GLU A 77 -1.59 -18.87 7.58
C GLU A 77 -2.92 -19.52 7.14
N LYS A 78 -4.01 -18.76 7.20
CA LYS A 78 -5.32 -19.22 6.75
C LYS A 78 -5.35 -19.49 5.25
N PHE A 79 -4.80 -18.59 4.43
CA PHE A 79 -4.79 -18.69 2.98
C PHE A 79 -3.97 -19.88 2.48
N HIS A 80 -2.82 -20.16 3.10
CA HIS A 80 -1.98 -21.30 2.77
C HIS A 80 -2.61 -22.64 3.15
N SER A 81 -3.56 -22.65 4.09
CA SER A 81 -4.31 -23.85 4.47
C SER A 81 -5.41 -24.24 3.46
N GLU A 82 -5.72 -23.37 2.49
CA GLU A 82 -6.73 -23.63 1.47
C GLU A 82 -6.26 -24.69 0.47
N SER A 83 -7.12 -25.67 0.19
CA SER A 83 -6.79 -26.85 -0.65
C SER A 83 -6.33 -26.54 -2.09
N ASN A 84 -6.59 -25.34 -2.61
CA ASN A 84 -6.21 -24.92 -3.96
C ASN A 84 -5.18 -23.77 -3.98
N VAL A 85 -4.45 -23.58 -2.88
CA VAL A 85 -3.37 -22.61 -2.75
C VAL A 85 -2.05 -23.35 -2.61
N ASP A 86 -1.13 -23.08 -3.53
CA ASP A 86 0.27 -23.46 -3.39
C ASP A 86 1.00 -22.33 -2.68
N ALA A 87 1.39 -22.56 -1.43
CA ALA A 87 1.97 -21.56 -0.53
C ALA A 87 3.23 -20.90 -1.11
N ASP A 88 4.05 -21.66 -1.84
CA ASP A 88 5.30 -21.16 -2.44
C ASP A 88 5.07 -20.24 -3.63
N GLN A 89 3.83 -20.16 -4.12
CA GLN A 89 3.44 -19.36 -5.28
C GLN A 89 2.62 -18.13 -4.90
N VAL A 90 2.27 -17.95 -3.61
CA VAL A 90 1.40 -16.85 -3.17
C VAL A 90 2.12 -15.52 -3.31
N VAL A 91 1.46 -14.57 -3.98
CA VAL A 91 1.89 -13.17 -4.00
C VAL A 91 1.09 -12.41 -2.96
N SER A 92 1.77 -11.97 -1.90
CA SER A 92 1.19 -11.10 -0.87
C SER A 92 1.44 -9.63 -1.19
N LEU A 93 0.39 -8.81 -1.17
CA LEU A 93 0.45 -7.39 -1.52
C LEU A 93 -0.08 -6.53 -0.38
N ALA A 94 0.63 -5.44 -0.09
CA ALA A 94 0.12 -4.32 0.68
C ALA A 94 -0.43 -3.26 -0.28
N GLU A 95 -1.75 -3.07 -0.30
CA GLU A 95 -2.39 -2.09 -1.17
C GLU A 95 -2.62 -0.75 -0.46
N ILE A 96 -2.17 0.34 -1.08
CA ILE A 96 -2.54 1.71 -0.72
C ILE A 96 -3.39 2.31 -1.86
N THR A 97 -4.60 2.75 -1.55
CA THR A 97 -5.44 3.41 -2.56
C THR A 97 -5.08 4.88 -2.74
N MET A 98 -5.37 5.46 -3.90
CA MET A 98 -5.24 6.90 -4.15
C MET A 98 -6.02 7.73 -3.13
N ARG A 99 -7.19 7.23 -2.67
CA ARG A 99 -7.95 7.87 -1.58
C ARG A 99 -7.19 7.89 -0.25
N ASN A 100 -6.44 6.83 0.08
CA ASN A 100 -5.59 6.82 1.29
C ASN A 100 -4.43 7.83 1.19
N LEU A 101 -3.96 8.13 -0.02
CA LEU A 101 -2.92 9.13 -0.27
C LEU A 101 -3.48 10.57 -0.27
N GLN A 102 -4.75 10.75 -0.64
CA GLN A 102 -5.44 12.04 -0.72
C GLN A 102 -6.21 12.45 0.55
N THR A 103 -6.06 11.71 1.66
CA THR A 103 -6.88 11.94 2.87
C THR A 103 -6.79 13.37 3.44
N ASN A 104 -5.69 14.09 3.19
CA ASN A 104 -5.48 15.48 3.62
C ASN A 104 -5.51 16.49 2.45
N GLY A 105 -6.13 16.12 1.32
CA GLY A 105 -6.19 16.95 0.11
C GLY A 105 -5.21 16.46 -0.96
N GLN A 106 -4.21 17.28 -1.29
CA GLN A 106 -3.19 16.94 -2.29
C GLN A 106 -2.29 15.80 -1.79
N ILE A 107 -1.80 14.99 -2.72
CA ILE A 107 -0.87 13.90 -2.41
C ILE A 107 0.48 14.48 -1.99
N ASP A 108 0.91 14.16 -0.77
CA ASP A 108 2.25 14.45 -0.28
C ASP A 108 3.20 13.32 -0.73
N LEU A 109 4.11 13.66 -1.65
CA LEU A 109 5.08 12.70 -2.19
C LEU A 109 6.03 12.14 -1.12
N ARG A 110 6.39 12.95 -0.12
CA ARG A 110 7.25 12.49 0.98
C ARG A 110 6.51 11.53 1.89
N ASP A 111 5.23 11.78 2.14
CA ASP A 111 4.38 10.87 2.89
C ASP A 111 4.13 9.55 2.14
N PHE A 112 3.88 9.62 0.83
CA PHE A 112 3.78 8.46 -0.04
C PHE A 112 5.05 7.60 0.03
N LEU A 113 6.23 8.19 -0.22
CA LEU A 113 7.50 7.49 -0.17
C LEU A 113 7.76 6.90 1.22
N ALA A 114 7.43 7.63 2.29
CA ALA A 114 7.56 7.11 3.65
C ALA A 114 6.72 5.83 3.87
N ARG A 115 5.49 5.77 3.35
CA ARG A 115 4.62 4.58 3.45
C ARG A 115 5.19 3.41 2.65
N VAL A 116 5.66 3.66 1.41
CA VAL A 116 6.28 2.62 0.58
C VAL A 116 7.56 2.09 1.23
N ASP A 117 8.41 2.98 1.77
CA ASP A 117 9.69 2.60 2.38
C ASP A 117 9.49 1.77 3.65
N VAL A 118 8.51 2.08 4.51
CA VAL A 118 8.25 1.26 5.72
C VAL A 118 7.66 -0.10 5.37
N LEU A 119 6.88 -0.22 4.30
CA LEU A 119 6.39 -1.49 3.78
C LEU A 119 7.53 -2.34 3.21
N ALA A 120 8.38 -1.72 2.39
CA ALA A 120 9.57 -2.34 1.80
C ALA A 120 10.55 -2.84 2.88
N ALA A 121 10.76 -2.05 3.94
CA ALA A 121 11.58 -2.45 5.10
C ALA A 121 11.05 -3.68 5.83
N CYS A 122 9.77 -4.01 5.69
CA CYS A 122 9.15 -5.23 6.20
C CYS A 122 9.01 -6.34 5.14
N GLY A 123 9.69 -6.22 3.99
CA GLY A 123 9.66 -7.24 2.95
C GLY A 123 8.38 -7.27 2.11
N MET A 124 7.53 -6.25 2.20
CA MET A 124 6.22 -6.25 1.54
C MET A 124 6.31 -5.73 0.10
N THR A 125 5.59 -6.41 -0.80
CA THR A 125 5.32 -5.89 -2.15
C THR A 125 4.16 -4.92 -2.08
N VAL A 126 4.30 -3.74 -2.67
CA VAL A 126 3.32 -2.65 -2.56
C VAL A 126 2.52 -2.53 -3.86
N LEU A 127 1.21 -2.35 -3.74
CA LEU A 127 0.30 -2.01 -4.83
C LEU A 127 -0.31 -0.63 -4.56
N ILE A 128 -0.10 0.33 -5.45
CA ILE A 128 -0.84 1.59 -5.45
C ILE A 128 -1.97 1.46 -6.45
N SER A 129 -3.20 1.81 -6.07
CA SER A 129 -4.37 1.63 -6.94
C SER A 129 -5.34 2.80 -6.88
N ASP A 130 -6.04 3.05 -8.00
CA ASP A 130 -7.23 3.91 -8.04
C ASP A 130 -8.54 3.11 -7.82
N TYR A 131 -8.46 1.96 -7.14
CA TYR A 131 -9.61 1.10 -6.89
C TYR A 131 -10.19 1.35 -5.51
N PHE A 132 -11.02 2.39 -5.40
CA PHE A 132 -11.70 2.67 -4.14
C PHE A 132 -12.58 1.49 -3.70
N GLU A 133 -13.40 0.94 -4.59
CA GLU A 133 -14.28 -0.18 -4.28
C GLU A 133 -13.57 -1.53 -4.45
N TYR A 134 -13.73 -2.43 -3.47
CA TYR A 134 -13.07 -3.74 -3.48
C TYR A 134 -13.44 -4.60 -4.70
N TYR A 135 -14.67 -4.50 -5.22
CA TYR A 135 -15.06 -5.26 -6.42
C TYR A 135 -14.24 -4.85 -7.67
N ARG A 136 -13.75 -3.60 -7.73
CA ARG A 136 -12.89 -3.13 -8.83
C ARG A 136 -11.47 -3.65 -8.70
N LEU A 137 -10.94 -3.69 -7.47
CA LEU A 137 -9.66 -4.35 -7.18
C LEU A 137 -9.74 -5.84 -7.52
N ALA A 138 -10.78 -6.53 -7.07
CA ALA A 138 -11.00 -7.94 -7.38
C ALA A 138 -11.06 -8.17 -8.90
N ALA A 139 -11.80 -7.34 -9.63
CA ALA A 139 -11.86 -7.40 -11.09
C ALA A 139 -10.50 -7.11 -11.76
N TYR A 140 -9.66 -6.25 -11.17
CA TYR A 140 -8.28 -6.02 -11.62
C TYR A 140 -7.42 -7.27 -11.46
N LEU A 141 -7.35 -7.83 -10.25
CA LEU A 141 -6.54 -9.00 -9.97
C LEU A 141 -6.99 -10.23 -10.79
N ALA A 142 -8.29 -10.39 -10.97
CA ALA A 142 -8.91 -11.46 -11.76
C ALA A 142 -8.58 -11.45 -13.27
N ARG A 143 -7.99 -10.36 -13.78
CA ARG A 143 -7.42 -10.31 -15.14
C ARG A 143 -6.15 -11.13 -15.27
N TYR A 144 -5.33 -11.18 -14.22
CA TYR A 144 -4.02 -11.83 -14.24
C TYR A 144 -4.05 -13.30 -13.80
N THR A 145 -5.04 -13.67 -12.98
CA THR A 145 -5.12 -15.01 -12.43
C THR A 145 -6.55 -15.55 -12.36
N LYS A 146 -6.67 -16.88 -12.46
CA LYS A 146 -7.87 -17.65 -12.11
C LYS A 146 -7.66 -18.47 -10.84
N LYS A 147 -6.47 -18.38 -10.23
CA LYS A 147 -6.20 -18.97 -8.91
C LYS A 147 -6.88 -18.15 -7.82
N ARG A 148 -6.87 -18.69 -6.61
CA ARG A 148 -7.47 -18.09 -5.42
C ARG A 148 -7.01 -16.64 -5.23
N ILE A 149 -7.96 -15.77 -4.90
CA ILE A 149 -7.70 -14.40 -4.45
C ILE A 149 -8.25 -14.27 -3.03
N GLY A 150 -7.43 -13.77 -2.11
CA GLY A 150 -7.80 -13.43 -0.75
C GLY A 150 -7.63 -11.94 -0.50
N ILE A 151 -8.55 -11.34 0.24
CA ILE A 151 -8.39 -9.97 0.75
C ILE A 151 -8.54 -10.02 2.25
N THR A 152 -7.54 -9.53 2.98
CA THR A 152 -7.61 -9.39 4.44
C THR A 152 -7.97 -7.97 4.84
N MET A 153 -8.80 -7.84 5.87
CA MET A 153 -9.22 -6.54 6.43
C MET A 153 -9.70 -6.68 7.87
N GLY A 154 -9.76 -5.55 8.59
CA GLY A 154 -10.35 -5.51 9.91
C GLY A 154 -11.89 -5.57 9.89
N ALA A 155 -12.48 -6.07 10.98
CA ALA A 155 -13.94 -6.16 11.15
C ALA A 155 -14.66 -4.80 10.95
N GLY A 156 -14.02 -3.69 11.32
CA GLY A 156 -14.57 -2.35 11.05
C GLY A 156 -14.68 -2.02 9.56
N SER A 157 -13.66 -2.37 8.76
CA SER A 157 -13.70 -2.21 7.30
C SER A 157 -14.73 -3.12 6.64
N LEU A 158 -15.00 -4.29 7.23
CA LEU A 158 -16.08 -5.15 6.76
C LEU A 158 -17.45 -4.49 6.95
N VAL A 159 -17.70 -3.82 8.08
CA VAL A 159 -18.94 -3.06 8.27
C VAL A 159 -19.10 -1.99 7.20
N GLU A 160 -18.03 -1.23 6.92
CA GLU A 160 -18.04 -0.21 5.85
C GLU A 160 -18.28 -0.82 4.45
N LEU A 161 -17.79 -2.04 4.19
CA LEU A 161 -18.02 -2.74 2.92
C LEU A 161 -19.52 -2.99 2.65
N PHE A 162 -20.32 -3.16 3.70
CA PHE A 162 -21.77 -3.37 3.61
C PHE A 162 -22.58 -2.07 3.61
N ASP A 163 -21.94 -0.90 3.61
CA ASP A 163 -22.64 0.39 3.51
C ASP A 163 -23.06 0.66 2.06
N GLU A 164 -24.37 0.66 1.82
CA GLU A 164 -24.97 0.82 0.48
C GLU A 164 -24.63 2.15 -0.19
N LYS A 165 -24.26 3.19 0.57
CA LYS A 165 -23.95 4.53 0.01
C LYS A 165 -22.82 4.48 -1.02
N TYR A 166 -21.93 3.49 -0.91
CA TYR A 166 -20.81 3.30 -1.83
C TYR A 166 -21.20 2.68 -3.17
N TYR A 167 -22.43 2.20 -3.33
CA TYR A 167 -22.88 1.46 -4.51
C TYR A 167 -24.06 2.12 -5.23
N THR A 168 -24.38 3.37 -4.90
CA THR A 168 -25.50 4.13 -5.51
C THR A 168 -25.36 4.38 -7.01
N THR A 169 -24.15 4.22 -7.55
CA THR A 169 -23.84 4.37 -8.99
C THR A 169 -23.94 3.06 -9.76
N LEU A 170 -24.18 1.92 -9.09
CA LEU A 170 -24.41 0.63 -9.73
C LEU A 170 -25.91 0.38 -9.86
N ASP A 171 -26.35 -0.05 -11.04
CA ASP A 171 -27.77 -0.32 -11.31
C ASP A 171 -28.33 -1.39 -10.35
N GLY A 172 -27.53 -2.42 -10.04
CA GLY A 172 -27.88 -3.46 -9.07
C GLY A 172 -27.37 -3.20 -7.64
N GLY A 173 -26.87 -2.00 -7.36
CA GLY A 173 -26.42 -1.57 -6.04
C GLY A 173 -25.43 -2.53 -5.36
N ILE A 174 -25.66 -2.78 -4.07
CA ILE A 174 -24.80 -3.66 -3.26
C ILE A 174 -24.78 -5.10 -3.79
N LEU A 175 -25.90 -5.62 -4.31
CA LEU A 175 -25.96 -7.01 -4.80
C LEU A 175 -25.08 -7.19 -6.04
N GLU A 176 -25.08 -6.21 -6.94
CA GLU A 176 -24.18 -6.20 -8.08
C GLU A 176 -22.71 -6.10 -7.65
N SER A 177 -22.40 -5.22 -6.70
CA SER A 177 -21.04 -5.08 -6.14
C SER A 177 -20.52 -6.41 -5.60
N PHE A 178 -21.31 -7.08 -4.75
CA PHE A 178 -20.93 -8.34 -4.13
C PHE A 178 -20.87 -9.50 -5.14
N GLY A 179 -21.76 -9.53 -6.13
CA GLY A 179 -21.68 -10.48 -7.24
C GLY A 179 -20.40 -10.33 -8.07
N ARG A 180 -19.91 -9.10 -8.24
CA ARG A 180 -18.63 -8.81 -8.89
C ARG A 180 -17.42 -9.16 -7.99
N LEU A 181 -17.50 -8.82 -6.71
CA LEU A 181 -16.43 -9.05 -5.71
C LEU A 181 -16.13 -10.53 -5.52
N PHE A 182 -17.16 -11.34 -5.28
CA PHE A 182 -17.01 -12.77 -4.98
C PHE A 182 -16.92 -13.66 -6.23
N LYS A 183 -16.65 -13.07 -7.39
CA LYS A 183 -16.33 -13.81 -8.61
C LYS A 183 -14.98 -14.52 -8.46
N ASN A 184 -14.81 -15.65 -9.14
CA ASN A 184 -13.61 -16.50 -9.08
C ASN A 184 -13.25 -16.98 -7.67
N ASP A 185 -14.27 -17.20 -6.83
CA ASP A 185 -14.11 -17.82 -5.51
C ASP A 185 -13.17 -17.00 -4.60
N LEU A 186 -13.26 -15.67 -4.71
CA LEU A 186 -12.54 -14.75 -3.83
C LEU A 186 -13.03 -14.92 -2.38
N LYS A 187 -12.12 -14.81 -1.41
CA LYS A 187 -12.46 -14.83 0.02
C LYS A 187 -12.02 -13.56 0.73
N LEU A 188 -12.82 -13.14 1.70
CA LEU A 188 -12.45 -12.10 2.66
C LEU A 188 -12.02 -12.75 3.97
N TYR A 189 -10.86 -12.35 4.47
CA TYR A 189 -10.33 -12.78 5.76
C TYR A 189 -10.41 -11.64 6.76
N ILE A 190 -11.13 -11.86 7.85
CA ILE A 190 -11.56 -10.78 8.74
C ILE A 190 -10.78 -10.85 10.04
N TYR A 191 -9.94 -9.85 10.26
CA TYR A 191 -9.22 -9.66 11.49
C TYR A 191 -10.13 -8.99 12.53
N PRO A 192 -10.16 -9.48 13.78
CA PRO A 192 -11.07 -8.94 14.78
C PRO A 192 -10.70 -7.50 15.17
N LEU A 193 -11.71 -6.75 15.62
CA LEU A 193 -11.55 -5.37 16.06
C LEU A 193 -11.88 -5.28 17.54
N LEU A 194 -10.95 -4.80 18.35
CA LEU A 194 -11.22 -4.43 19.74
C LEU A 194 -11.80 -3.02 19.79
N ASP A 195 -13.04 -2.88 20.25
CA ASP A 195 -13.67 -1.58 20.45
C ASP A 195 -13.04 -0.89 21.67
N SER A 196 -12.41 0.26 21.46
CA SER A 196 -11.70 0.98 22.53
C SER A 196 -12.63 1.58 23.58
N ASN A 197 -13.92 1.77 23.27
CA ASN A 197 -14.89 2.38 24.18
C ASN A 197 -15.58 1.32 25.04
N THR A 198 -15.95 0.17 24.44
CA THR A 198 -16.70 -0.88 25.14
C THR A 198 -15.82 -2.03 25.63
N GLY A 199 -14.60 -2.18 25.09
CA GLY A 199 -13.74 -3.35 25.31
C GLY A 199 -14.26 -4.61 24.62
N GLU A 200 -15.31 -4.50 23.80
CA GLU A 200 -15.89 -5.63 23.08
C GLU A 200 -15.03 -6.02 21.89
N LEU A 201 -14.78 -7.32 21.74
CA LEU A 201 -14.11 -7.87 20.58
C LEU A 201 -15.13 -8.15 19.47
N LYS A 202 -15.08 -7.36 18.42
CA LYS A 202 -15.92 -7.50 17.23
C LYS A 202 -15.31 -8.52 16.25
N LYS A 203 -16.06 -9.58 15.99
CA LYS A 203 -15.76 -10.71 15.10
C LYS A 203 -16.90 -10.89 14.09
N VAL A 204 -16.69 -11.73 13.08
CA VAL A 204 -17.68 -12.04 12.04
C VAL A 204 -19.04 -12.45 12.62
N ASP A 205 -19.09 -13.14 13.76
CA ASP A 205 -20.33 -13.65 14.36
C ASP A 205 -21.15 -12.60 15.13
N ASN A 206 -20.53 -11.53 15.62
CA ASN A 206 -21.17 -10.51 16.47
C ASN A 206 -21.18 -9.10 15.86
N LEU A 207 -20.71 -8.95 14.62
CA LEU A 207 -20.72 -7.68 13.91
C LEU A 207 -22.15 -7.13 13.73
N GLN A 208 -22.31 -5.85 14.06
CA GLN A 208 -23.57 -5.15 13.90
C GLN A 208 -23.76 -4.73 12.44
N ILE A 209 -24.46 -5.59 11.71
CA ILE A 209 -24.80 -5.39 10.31
C ILE A 209 -26.25 -4.91 10.21
N ALA A 210 -26.51 -3.93 9.33
CA ALA A 210 -27.81 -3.30 9.18
C ALA A 210 -28.90 -4.35 8.83
N PRO A 211 -30.10 -4.27 9.43
CA PRO A 211 -31.12 -5.31 9.29
C PRO A 211 -31.47 -5.68 7.84
N GLU A 212 -31.48 -4.70 6.95
CA GLU A 212 -31.81 -4.80 5.52
C GLU A 212 -30.83 -5.69 4.73
N ILE A 213 -29.53 -5.62 5.04
CA ILE A 213 -28.47 -6.38 4.34
C ILE A 213 -27.92 -7.56 5.16
N ARG A 214 -28.42 -7.77 6.38
CA ARG A 214 -28.02 -8.87 7.27
C ARG A 214 -28.16 -10.26 6.65
N LYS A 215 -29.22 -10.50 5.88
CA LYS A 215 -29.42 -11.81 5.23
C LYS A 215 -28.36 -12.09 4.16
N LEU A 216 -27.96 -11.06 3.41
CA LEU A 216 -26.87 -11.16 2.43
C LEU A 216 -25.55 -11.46 3.15
N TYR A 217 -25.26 -10.73 4.23
CA TYR A 217 -24.09 -10.98 5.07
C TYR A 217 -24.03 -12.43 5.54
N GLN A 218 -25.11 -12.92 6.18
CA GLN A 218 -25.16 -14.30 6.67
C GLN A 218 -24.96 -15.32 5.55
N TYR A 219 -25.62 -15.12 4.40
CA TYR A 219 -25.43 -16.00 3.24
C TYR A 219 -23.96 -16.08 2.80
N LEU A 220 -23.24 -14.95 2.79
CA LEU A 220 -21.84 -14.90 2.38
C LEU A 220 -20.92 -15.56 3.41
N VAL A 221 -21.21 -15.41 4.71
CA VAL A 221 -20.51 -16.10 5.80
C VAL A 221 -20.74 -17.61 5.69
N ASP A 222 -21.99 -18.05 5.58
CA ASP A 222 -22.36 -19.47 5.48
C ASP A 222 -21.75 -20.15 4.24
N LYS A 223 -21.60 -19.40 3.15
CA LYS A 223 -20.95 -19.87 1.92
C LYS A 223 -19.42 -19.96 2.04
N GLY A 224 -18.81 -19.40 3.09
CA GLY A 224 -17.36 -19.33 3.26
C GLY A 224 -16.69 -18.25 2.41
N CYS A 225 -17.46 -17.26 1.94
CA CYS A 225 -16.91 -16.08 1.25
C CYS A 225 -16.27 -15.10 2.23
N ILE A 226 -16.74 -15.08 3.48
CA ILE A 226 -16.24 -14.24 4.57
C ILE A 226 -15.84 -15.17 5.70
N GLU A 227 -14.57 -15.15 6.09
CA GLU A 227 -14.02 -16.01 7.13
C GLU A 227 -13.29 -15.22 8.19
N GLN A 228 -13.50 -15.58 9.46
CA GLN A 228 -12.80 -15.00 10.60
C GLN A 228 -11.34 -15.49 10.63
N LEU A 229 -10.42 -14.58 10.94
CA LEU A 229 -9.05 -14.93 11.34
C LEU A 229 -9.03 -15.17 12.84
N GLU A 230 -8.67 -16.39 13.24
CA GLU A 230 -8.58 -16.78 14.66
C GLU A 230 -7.15 -16.70 15.20
N ALA A 231 -6.14 -16.82 14.34
CA ALA A 231 -4.75 -16.73 14.72
C ALA A 231 -4.30 -15.27 14.83
N TYR A 232 -4.87 -14.49 15.76
CA TYR A 232 -4.47 -13.09 16.02
C TYR A 232 -3.81 -12.95 17.39
N ASP A 233 -2.95 -11.94 17.53
CA ASP A 233 -2.33 -11.61 18.81
C ASP A 233 -3.12 -10.51 19.54
N PRO A 234 -3.72 -10.81 20.71
CA PRO A 234 -4.51 -9.83 21.45
C PRO A 234 -3.76 -8.55 21.82
N LYS A 235 -2.42 -8.61 21.96
CA LYS A 235 -1.61 -7.44 22.33
C LYS A 235 -1.70 -6.33 21.27
N TYR A 236 -1.90 -6.71 20.00
CA TYR A 236 -1.87 -5.77 18.90
C TYR A 236 -3.22 -5.10 18.67
N LEU A 237 -4.34 -5.73 19.05
CA LEU A 237 -5.70 -5.27 18.74
C LEU A 237 -6.01 -3.81 19.14
N GLY A 238 -5.34 -3.28 20.17
CA GLY A 238 -5.49 -1.89 20.60
C GLY A 238 -4.65 -0.87 19.80
N THR A 239 -3.88 -1.30 18.81
CA THR A 239 -2.99 -0.44 18.04
C THR A 239 -3.71 0.13 16.81
N PHE A 240 -3.82 1.46 16.75
CA PHE A 240 -4.41 2.16 15.62
C PHE A 240 -3.39 3.09 14.97
N SER A 241 -3.16 2.98 13.65
CA SER A 241 -2.15 3.80 12.94
C SER A 241 -2.35 5.31 13.14
N ARG A 242 -3.60 5.78 13.31
CA ARG A 242 -3.90 7.20 13.59
C ARG A 242 -3.33 7.67 14.93
N GLU A 243 -3.41 6.83 15.95
CA GLU A 243 -2.88 7.14 17.27
C GLU A 243 -1.35 7.06 17.27
N VAL A 244 -0.77 6.02 16.65
CA VAL A 244 0.68 5.90 16.46
C VAL A 244 1.24 7.12 15.73
N LEU A 245 0.58 7.58 14.66
CA LEU A 245 0.94 8.79 13.94
C LEU A 245 0.91 10.05 14.83
N ARG A 246 -0.14 10.20 15.66
CA ARG A 246 -0.25 11.31 16.62
C ARG A 246 0.93 11.28 17.60
N GLN A 247 1.25 10.12 18.15
CA GLN A 247 2.37 9.92 19.08
C GLN A 247 3.72 10.27 18.43
N ILE A 248 3.97 9.84 17.19
CA ILE A 248 5.17 10.19 16.42
C ILE A 248 5.32 11.71 16.29
N GLN A 249 4.23 12.41 15.94
CA GLN A 249 4.22 13.86 15.74
C GLN A 249 4.36 14.64 17.04
N ALA A 250 3.81 14.10 18.14
CA ALA A 250 3.96 14.63 19.48
C ALA A 250 5.36 14.38 20.09
N GLY A 251 6.16 13.49 19.49
CA GLY A 251 7.47 13.12 20.02
C GLY A 251 7.39 12.20 21.24
N GLU A 252 6.27 11.51 21.44
CA GLU A 252 6.09 10.52 22.49
C GLU A 252 6.97 9.30 22.18
N PRO A 253 7.63 8.64 23.15
CA PRO A 253 8.49 7.48 22.86
C PRO A 253 7.73 6.17 22.68
N THR A 254 6.48 6.09 23.17
CA THR A 254 5.67 4.86 23.24
C THR A 254 5.27 4.29 21.88
N TRP A 255 5.21 5.11 20.82
CA TRP A 255 4.85 4.62 19.47
C TRP A 255 5.78 3.53 18.94
N VAL A 256 7.01 3.46 19.44
CA VAL A 256 8.01 2.46 19.04
C VAL A 256 7.52 1.04 19.35
N GLU A 257 6.73 0.85 20.42
CA GLU A 257 6.18 -0.44 20.84
C GLU A 257 5.04 -0.93 19.92
N HIS A 258 4.50 -0.03 19.09
CA HIS A 258 3.34 -0.29 18.23
C HIS A 258 3.73 -0.65 16.79
N VAL A 259 5.01 -0.58 16.43
CA VAL A 259 5.51 -0.80 15.08
C VAL A 259 6.68 -1.78 15.06
N PRO A 260 6.91 -2.51 13.96
CA PRO A 260 8.12 -3.32 13.79
C PRO A 260 9.40 -2.51 14.00
N GLU A 261 10.44 -3.16 14.49
CA GLU A 261 11.74 -2.53 14.79
C GLU A 261 12.30 -1.77 13.57
N ALA A 262 12.34 -2.42 12.40
CA ALA A 262 12.79 -1.83 11.14
C ALA A 262 12.00 -0.57 10.75
N VAL A 263 10.69 -0.54 11.04
CA VAL A 263 9.84 0.63 10.81
C VAL A 263 10.23 1.76 11.75
N SER A 264 10.45 1.46 13.03
CA SER A 264 10.84 2.46 14.02
C SER A 264 12.21 3.08 13.73
N GLU A 265 13.18 2.28 13.31
CA GLU A 265 14.52 2.73 12.94
C GLU A 265 14.46 3.65 11.73
N LEU A 266 13.74 3.23 10.68
CA LEU A 266 13.60 3.99 9.45
C LEU A 266 12.90 5.34 9.68
N ILE A 267 11.84 5.36 10.49
CA ILE A 267 11.15 6.60 10.87
C ILE A 267 12.10 7.57 11.59
N LYS A 268 12.89 7.07 12.55
CA LYS A 268 13.88 7.89 13.29
C LYS A 268 15.01 8.38 12.39
N GLN A 269 15.49 7.54 11.48
CA GLN A 269 16.59 7.83 10.57
C GLN A 269 16.20 8.91 9.56
N ARG A 270 15.05 8.75 8.89
CA ARG A 270 14.59 9.57 7.77
C ARG A 270 13.67 10.74 8.19
N GLY A 271 13.26 10.77 9.45
CA GLY A 271 12.31 11.78 9.95
C GLY A 271 10.94 11.66 9.28
N PHE A 272 10.48 10.43 9.04
CA PHE A 272 9.19 10.18 8.41
C PHE A 272 8.01 10.49 9.34
N PHE A 273 6.83 10.68 8.75
CA PHE A 273 5.57 10.93 9.46
C PHE A 273 5.57 12.11 10.44
N GLY A 274 6.49 13.07 10.25
CA GLY A 274 6.64 14.22 11.12
C GLY A 274 7.50 13.99 12.35
N TYR A 275 8.20 12.85 12.44
CA TYR A 275 9.16 12.59 13.52
C TYR A 275 10.22 13.71 13.59
N ARG A 276 10.37 14.27 14.79
CA ARG A 276 11.40 15.27 15.11
C ARG A 276 12.39 14.64 16.07
N ARG A 277 13.67 14.63 15.70
CA ARG A 277 14.72 14.18 16.62
C ARG A 277 14.65 15.04 17.89
N PRO A 278 14.69 14.42 19.08
CA PRO A 278 14.82 15.17 20.32
C PRO A 278 16.03 16.11 20.19
N LYS A 279 15.85 17.40 20.50
CA LYS A 279 16.97 18.32 20.59
C LYS A 279 17.85 17.84 21.75
N ASN A 280 19.02 17.28 21.46
CA ASN A 280 20.06 17.10 22.47
C ASN A 280 20.44 18.48 23.00
N ILE A 281 20.00 18.85 24.20
CA ILE A 281 20.63 19.89 25.00
C ILE A 281 21.90 19.26 25.60
N ALA A 282 22.92 19.04 24.78
CA ALA A 282 24.31 18.82 25.18
C ALA A 282 25.15 18.42 23.96
N ALA A 283 25.82 19.42 23.37
CA ALA A 283 27.14 19.23 22.80
C ALA A 283 27.86 20.58 22.95
N VAL A 284 28.53 20.74 24.09
CA VAL A 284 29.58 21.73 24.27
C VAL A 284 30.60 21.50 23.17
N ALA A 285 30.79 22.51 22.32
CA ALA A 285 31.79 22.47 21.26
C ALA A 285 33.20 22.38 21.86
N PRO A 286 34.07 21.47 21.40
CA PRO A 286 35.49 21.73 21.41
C PRO A 286 35.84 22.56 20.16
N GLN A 287 36.35 23.76 20.42
CA GLN A 287 37.05 24.58 19.44
C GLN A 287 38.32 23.86 18.98
N GLY A 288 38.61 23.94 17.67
CA GLY A 288 39.96 23.77 17.15
C GLY A 288 40.10 22.74 16.02
N ALA A 289 40.21 23.23 14.78
CA ALA A 289 41.22 22.83 13.79
C ALA A 289 40.98 23.52 12.44
N THR A 290 41.85 24.49 12.16
CA THR A 290 42.55 24.74 10.87
C THR A 290 41.84 24.53 9.52
N GLN A 291 41.80 25.62 8.76
CA GLN A 291 41.46 25.73 7.33
C GLN A 291 42.33 24.86 6.40
N PRO A 292 41.83 24.49 5.22
CA PRO A 292 42.66 24.18 4.06
C PRO A 292 42.63 25.29 2.99
N VAL A 293 43.81 25.52 2.41
CA VAL A 293 44.17 26.40 1.27
C VAL A 293 43.66 25.80 -0.07
N PRO A 294 43.32 26.60 -1.10
CA PRO A 294 42.72 26.09 -2.33
C PRO A 294 43.78 25.59 -3.33
N ALA A 295 43.43 24.57 -4.13
CA ALA A 295 44.20 24.14 -5.29
C ALA A 295 43.35 24.26 -6.57
N THR A 296 43.84 25.11 -7.45
CA THR A 296 43.48 25.26 -8.87
C THR A 296 44.11 24.15 -9.70
N THR A 297 43.35 23.47 -10.57
CA THR A 297 43.83 23.14 -11.94
C THR A 297 42.64 22.76 -12.84
N GLU A 298 42.69 23.28 -14.06
CA GLU A 298 41.72 23.18 -15.15
C GLU A 298 42.01 22.01 -16.12
N LEU A 299 40.92 21.56 -16.77
CA LEU A 299 40.77 21.00 -18.15
C LEU A 299 41.30 19.58 -18.52
N PRO A 300 40.79 18.92 -19.60
CA PRO A 300 39.73 19.33 -20.55
C PRO A 300 38.60 18.28 -20.83
N VAL A 301 37.64 18.78 -21.61
CA VAL A 301 36.49 18.17 -22.31
C VAL A 301 36.86 16.99 -23.22
N ALA A 302 36.00 15.96 -23.26
CA ALA A 302 35.79 15.11 -24.43
C ALA A 302 34.35 14.51 -24.45
N THR A 303 33.61 14.84 -25.50
CA THR A 303 32.52 14.05 -26.10
C THR A 303 33.00 13.72 -27.54
N PRO A 304 32.48 12.72 -28.30
CA PRO A 304 31.02 12.55 -28.50
C PRO A 304 30.49 11.14 -28.88
N VAL A 305 29.16 11.11 -29.09
CA VAL A 305 28.32 10.25 -29.97
C VAL A 305 27.84 8.87 -29.50
N GLY A 306 26.50 8.77 -29.39
CA GLY A 306 25.69 7.58 -29.59
C GLY A 306 24.19 7.95 -29.56
N ALA A 307 23.54 8.01 -30.72
CA ALA A 307 22.15 8.47 -30.91
C ALA A 307 21.10 7.43 -30.42
N PRO A 308 19.85 7.85 -30.16
CA PRO A 308 18.81 7.01 -29.57
C PRO A 308 18.01 6.22 -30.61
N ILE A 309 17.45 5.07 -30.20
CA ILE A 309 16.40 4.37 -30.94
C ILE A 309 15.07 4.93 -30.46
N ALA A 310 14.38 5.67 -31.32
CA ALA A 310 13.02 6.14 -31.09
C ALA A 310 12.03 5.01 -31.36
N VAL A 311 11.11 4.78 -30.42
CA VAL A 311 9.87 4.03 -30.68
C VAL A 311 8.79 5.08 -30.91
N GLU A 312 8.20 5.05 -32.10
CA GLU A 312 7.10 5.90 -32.53
C GLU A 312 5.83 5.52 -31.74
N VAL A 313 5.31 6.45 -30.94
CA VAL A 313 4.01 6.32 -30.25
C VAL A 313 3.08 7.40 -30.80
N GLU A 314 1.89 6.99 -31.26
CA GLU A 314 0.90 7.84 -31.92
C GLU A 314 0.53 9.11 -31.15
N ALA A 315 0.28 10.18 -31.92
CA ALA A 315 0.24 11.59 -31.51
C ALA A 315 -0.86 12.03 -30.51
N GLN A 316 -1.66 11.11 -29.97
CA GLN A 316 -2.74 11.44 -29.02
C GLN A 316 -2.33 11.35 -27.54
N LEU A 317 -1.13 10.84 -27.23
CA LEU A 317 -0.60 10.69 -25.86
C LEU A 317 0.56 11.65 -25.52
N LEU A 318 0.99 12.47 -26.47
CA LEU A 318 2.15 13.36 -26.29
C LEU A 318 1.91 14.37 -25.17
N THR A 319 0.73 15.00 -25.06
CA THR A 319 0.52 16.08 -24.09
C THR A 319 0.65 15.67 -22.60
N PRO A 320 0.06 14.55 -22.12
CA PRO A 320 0.25 14.13 -20.72
C PRO A 320 1.65 13.57 -20.41
N LEU A 321 2.26 12.83 -21.35
CA LEU A 321 3.62 12.30 -21.19
C LEU A 321 4.69 13.40 -21.30
N GLU A 322 4.53 14.35 -22.23
CA GLU A 322 5.36 15.55 -22.33
C GLU A 322 5.22 16.40 -21.07
N SER A 323 4.01 16.53 -20.50
CA SER A 323 3.83 17.19 -19.20
C SER A 323 4.56 16.45 -18.08
N LEU A 324 4.58 15.11 -18.08
CA LEU A 324 5.31 14.31 -17.08
C LEU A 324 6.82 14.49 -17.26
N VAL A 325 7.32 14.42 -18.50
CA VAL A 325 8.73 14.61 -18.85
C VAL A 325 9.20 16.04 -18.62
N SER A 326 8.33 17.05 -18.78
CA SER A 326 8.65 18.46 -18.47
C SER A 326 8.72 18.76 -16.97
N GLN A 327 8.20 17.87 -16.13
CA GLN A 327 8.25 17.97 -14.67
C GLN A 327 9.43 17.20 -14.06
N LEU A 328 10.19 16.45 -14.88
CA LEU A 328 11.47 15.84 -14.53
C LEU A 328 12.60 16.86 -14.60
#